data_AF-A0A2V2B2T9-F1
#
_entry.id   AF-A0A2V2B2T9-F1
#
_cell.length_a   1.000
_cell.length_b   1.000
_cell.length_c   1.000
_cell.angle_alpha   90.00
_cell.angle_beta   90.00
_cell.angle_gamma   90.00
#
_symmetry.space_group_name_H-M   'P 1'
#
loop_
_entity.id
_entity.type
_entity.pdbx_description
1 polymer ?
#
loop_
_entity_poly.entity_id
_entity_poly.type
_entity_poly.pdbx_seq_one_letter_code
_entity_poly.pdbx_strand_id
1 'polypeptide(L)'
;MGKLYERIDGRLRKFIEEQPIFFTATAPLTGDGHVNLSPKGRSGTLVVIDEQTLAYLDFGGSGAETIAHVRENGRITLMWCAFSGPPNIVRIHGEGEAVFRDDPRWGELIALFGDADGPSARAVILVHARRIADVCGYAVPLMEYQGERTLHAEYFGRKTDEEFAAYCEKKEFIGSSVDGLPALPLPLPPRTV
;
A
#
# COMPACT_ATOMS: atom_id res chain seq x y z
N MET A 1 15.70 -7.33 -21.20
CA MET A 1 14.37 -7.29 -21.82
C MET A 1 13.39 -7.86 -20.80
N GLY A 2 12.29 -7.16 -20.50
CA GLY A 2 11.32 -7.59 -19.51
C GLY A 2 10.31 -8.59 -20.06
N LYS A 3 9.81 -9.50 -19.23
CA LYS A 3 8.73 -10.43 -19.56
C LYS A 3 7.39 -9.86 -19.10
N LEU A 4 6.37 -10.07 -19.93
CA LEU A 4 4.98 -9.80 -19.55
C LEU A 4 4.33 -11.06 -19.00
N TYR A 5 3.49 -10.84 -18.00
CA TYR A 5 2.73 -11.89 -17.34
C TYR A 5 1.25 -11.60 -17.46
N GLU A 6 0.47 -12.64 -17.69
CA GLU A 6 -1.00 -12.55 -17.68
C GLU A 6 -1.54 -12.59 -16.25
N ARG A 7 -0.80 -13.17 -15.30
CA ARG A 7 -1.25 -13.54 -13.96
C ARG A 7 -0.12 -13.42 -12.93
N ILE A 8 -0.51 -13.20 -11.68
CA ILE A 8 0.33 -13.20 -10.48
C ILE A 8 0.33 -14.60 -9.89
N ASP A 9 1.13 -15.49 -10.47
CA ASP A 9 1.19 -16.91 -10.07
C ASP A 9 2.63 -17.42 -9.90
N GLY A 10 2.73 -18.68 -9.44
CA GLY A 10 3.98 -19.44 -9.39
C GLY A 10 5.16 -18.67 -8.80
N ARG A 11 6.22 -18.53 -9.60
CA ARG A 11 7.46 -17.84 -9.18
C ARG A 11 7.28 -16.33 -9.00
N LEU A 12 6.37 -15.72 -9.75
CA LEU A 12 6.14 -14.29 -9.67
C LEU A 12 5.45 -13.92 -8.36
N ARG A 13 4.39 -14.66 -8.02
CA ARG A 13 3.68 -14.50 -6.73
C ARG A 13 4.64 -14.71 -5.56
N LYS A 14 5.40 -15.81 -5.57
CA LYS A 14 6.40 -16.10 -4.54
C LYS A 14 7.41 -14.96 -4.38
N PHE A 15 7.92 -14.43 -5.50
CA PHE A 15 8.84 -13.30 -5.45
C PHE A 15 8.22 -12.08 -4.77
N ILE A 16 6.98 -11.71 -5.12
CA ILE A 16 6.26 -10.58 -4.52
C ILE A 16 6.07 -10.77 -3.01
N GLU A 17 5.59 -11.94 -2.59
CA GLU A 17 5.27 -12.27 -1.19
C GLU A 17 6.53 -12.36 -0.30
N GLU A 18 7.70 -12.68 -0.87
CA GLU A 18 8.97 -12.76 -0.14
C GLU A 18 9.63 -11.39 0.09
N GLN A 19 9.19 -10.32 -0.58
CA GLN A 19 9.85 -9.04 -0.46
C GLN A 19 9.46 -8.31 0.85
N PRO A 20 10.44 -7.87 1.67
CA PRO A 20 10.17 -7.13 2.90
C PRO A 20 9.75 -5.66 2.65
N ILE A 21 9.94 -5.18 1.42
CA ILE A 21 9.64 -3.81 1.00
C ILE A 21 9.11 -3.81 -0.43
N PHE A 22 8.15 -2.93 -0.69
CA PHE A 22 7.67 -2.60 -2.02
C PHE A 22 7.46 -1.08 -2.14
N PHE A 23 7.32 -0.58 -3.36
CA PHE A 23 7.14 0.83 -3.63
C PHE A 23 5.79 1.06 -4.26
N THR A 24 5.07 2.07 -3.79
CA THR A 24 3.80 2.51 -4.36
C THR A 24 3.97 3.87 -5.01
N ALA A 25 3.56 4.00 -6.26
CA ALA A 25 3.53 5.24 -6.99
C ALA A 25 2.10 5.59 -7.44
N THR A 26 1.73 6.86 -7.31
CA THR A 26 0.42 7.42 -7.70
C THR A 26 0.60 8.87 -8.14
N ALA A 27 -0.32 9.41 -8.94
CA ALA A 27 -0.25 10.81 -9.36
C ALA A 27 -1.66 11.37 -9.62
N PRO A 28 -1.89 12.66 -9.37
CA PRO A 28 -3.14 13.32 -9.69
C PRO A 28 -3.29 13.50 -11.21
N LEU A 29 -4.49 13.87 -11.66
CA LEU A 29 -4.76 14.19 -13.07
C LEU A 29 -4.18 15.54 -13.49
N THR A 30 -4.01 16.46 -12.55
CA THR A 30 -3.46 17.79 -12.82
C THR A 30 -2.00 17.67 -13.27
N GLY A 31 -1.66 18.38 -14.36
CA GLY A 31 -0.32 18.29 -14.95
C GLY A 31 0.79 18.95 -14.11
N ASP A 32 0.40 19.80 -13.16
CA ASP A 32 1.26 20.49 -12.19
C ASP A 32 1.20 19.87 -10.78
N GLY A 33 0.38 18.83 -10.59
CA GLY A 33 0.31 18.10 -9.32
C GLY A 33 1.52 17.21 -9.07
N HIS A 34 1.63 16.71 -7.84
CA HIS A 34 2.80 15.98 -7.37
C HIS A 34 2.68 14.48 -7.60
N VAL A 35 3.68 13.90 -8.27
CA VAL A 35 3.83 12.44 -8.30
C VAL A 35 4.25 11.96 -6.91
N ASN A 36 3.41 11.13 -6.30
CA ASN A 36 3.68 10.52 -5.02
C ASN A 36 4.35 9.15 -5.19
N LEU A 37 5.44 8.93 -4.46
CA LEU A 37 6.19 7.67 -4.40
C LEU A 37 6.55 7.37 -2.95
N SER A 38 6.19 6.20 -2.46
CA SER A 38 6.47 5.80 -1.07
C SER A 38 6.95 4.36 -0.97
N PRO A 39 8.00 4.08 -0.17
CA PRO A 39 8.25 2.71 0.27
C PRO A 39 7.16 2.27 1.25
N LYS A 40 6.78 1.01 1.15
CA LYS A 40 5.86 0.29 2.04
C LYS A 40 6.56 -1.00 2.48
N GLY A 41 6.33 -1.43 3.70
CA GLY A 41 6.95 -2.60 4.30
C GLY A 41 6.17 -3.01 5.54
N ARG A 42 6.79 -3.81 6.42
CA ARG A 42 6.17 -4.60 7.50
C ARG A 42 5.56 -5.89 6.96
N SER A 43 6.11 -7.01 7.42
CA SER A 43 5.59 -8.35 7.12
C SER A 43 4.08 -8.45 7.32
N GLY A 44 3.41 -9.13 6.39
CA GLY A 44 1.97 -9.37 6.39
C GLY A 44 1.10 -8.18 5.99
N THR A 45 1.66 -7.02 5.65
CA THR A 45 0.86 -5.83 5.28
C THR A 45 0.47 -5.75 3.80
N LEU A 46 0.94 -6.69 2.98
CA LEU A 46 0.54 -6.87 1.59
C LEU A 46 0.15 -8.33 1.37
N VAL A 47 -0.96 -8.53 0.66
CA VAL A 47 -1.48 -9.85 0.29
C VAL A 47 -1.78 -9.91 -1.20
N VAL A 48 -1.50 -11.06 -1.82
CA VAL A 48 -1.97 -11.40 -3.16
C VAL A 48 -3.29 -12.16 -3.00
N ILE A 49 -4.40 -11.52 -3.34
CA ILE A 49 -5.75 -12.06 -3.16
C ILE A 49 -6.01 -13.17 -4.20
N ASP A 50 -5.72 -12.87 -5.46
CA ASP A 50 -5.92 -13.79 -6.59
C ASP A 50 -4.86 -13.56 -7.68
N GLU A 51 -5.07 -14.12 -8.87
CA GLU A 51 -4.13 -14.03 -9.99
C GLU A 51 -3.97 -12.60 -10.58
N GLN A 52 -4.80 -11.63 -10.18
CA GLN A 52 -4.81 -10.25 -10.71
C GLN A 52 -5.04 -9.18 -9.63
N THR A 53 -5.40 -9.56 -8.41
CA THR A 53 -5.73 -8.62 -7.33
C THR A 53 -4.74 -8.73 -6.19
N LEU A 54 -4.22 -7.57 -5.75
CA LEU A 54 -3.44 -7.42 -4.53
C LEU A 54 -4.15 -6.46 -3.57
N ALA A 55 -3.78 -6.52 -2.30
CA ALA A 55 -4.20 -5.54 -1.32
C ALA A 55 -3.05 -5.21 -0.38
N TYR A 56 -2.99 -3.97 0.10
CA TYR A 56 -2.10 -3.61 1.20
C TYR A 56 -2.75 -2.66 2.20
N LEU A 57 -2.26 -2.67 3.43
CA LEU A 57 -2.75 -1.81 4.50
C LEU A 57 -2.18 -0.40 4.40
N ASP A 58 -3.07 0.59 4.39
CA ASP A 58 -2.70 1.98 4.57
C ASP A 58 -2.80 2.33 6.06
N PHE A 59 -1.65 2.64 6.69
CA PHE A 59 -1.57 3.02 8.09
C PHE A 59 -1.38 4.53 8.28
N GLY A 60 -1.82 5.03 9.44
CA GLY A 60 -1.45 6.38 9.91
C GLY A 60 0.07 6.55 10.09
N GLY A 61 0.54 7.80 10.22
CA GLY A 61 1.98 8.11 10.35
C GLY A 61 2.59 8.80 9.13
N SER A 62 1.92 8.72 7.98
CA SER A 62 2.24 9.46 6.75
C SER A 62 0.98 10.14 6.20
N GLY A 63 1.13 10.99 5.18
CA GLY A 63 -0.01 11.58 4.47
C GLY A 63 -0.90 10.53 3.79
N ALA A 64 -1.98 11.00 3.17
CA ALA A 64 -2.97 10.16 2.50
C ALA A 64 -2.96 10.34 0.95
N GLU A 65 -1.81 10.73 0.39
CA GLU A 65 -1.61 10.98 -1.06
C GLU A 65 -2.13 9.85 -1.96
N THR A 66 -1.76 8.60 -1.64
CA THR A 66 -2.22 7.46 -2.43
C THR A 66 -3.74 7.34 -2.41
N ILE A 67 -4.38 7.51 -1.24
CA ILE A 67 -5.84 7.50 -1.13
C ILE A 67 -6.44 8.59 -2.02
N ALA A 68 -5.91 9.81 -1.98
CA ALA A 68 -6.42 10.91 -2.78
C ALA A 68 -6.35 10.62 -4.29
N HIS A 69 -5.19 10.16 -4.79
CA HIS A 69 -4.99 9.89 -6.20
C HIS A 69 -5.82 8.70 -6.71
N VAL A 70 -5.94 7.62 -5.92
CA VAL A 70 -6.76 6.47 -6.34
C VAL A 70 -8.25 6.79 -6.31
N ARG A 71 -8.71 7.63 -5.38
CA ARG A 71 -10.08 8.16 -5.39
C ARG A 71 -10.37 9.04 -6.60
N GLU A 72 -9.40 9.85 -7.03
CA GLU A 72 -9.57 10.74 -8.17
C GLU A 72 -9.57 9.96 -9.50
N ASN A 73 -8.58 9.09 -9.70
CA ASN A 73 -8.31 8.53 -11.03
C ASN A 73 -7.90 7.06 -11.04
N GLY A 74 -7.80 6.41 -9.88
CA GLY A 74 -7.47 4.99 -9.76
C GLY A 74 -6.04 4.60 -10.17
N ARG A 75 -5.21 5.49 -10.72
CA ARG A 75 -3.90 5.08 -11.25
C ARG A 75 -2.91 4.78 -10.13
N ILE A 76 -2.42 3.55 -10.10
CA ILE A 76 -1.42 3.10 -9.14
C ILE A 76 -0.39 2.18 -9.80
N THR A 77 0.86 2.25 -9.34
CA THR A 77 1.90 1.29 -9.69
C THR A 77 2.56 0.77 -8.43
N LEU A 78 2.67 -0.55 -8.33
CA LEU A 78 3.45 -1.24 -7.31
C LEU A 78 4.76 -1.75 -7.93
N MET A 79 5.86 -1.65 -7.19
CA MET A 79 7.17 -2.13 -7.64
C MET A 79 7.92 -2.86 -6.53
N TRP A 80 8.59 -3.94 -6.91
CA TRP A 80 9.45 -4.75 -6.05
C TRP A 80 10.84 -4.85 -6.66
N CYS A 81 11.86 -4.91 -5.80
CA CYS A 81 13.26 -5.06 -6.19
C CYS A 81 13.87 -6.25 -5.46
N ALA A 82 14.58 -7.12 -6.18
CA ALA A 82 15.37 -8.18 -5.56
C ALA A 82 16.63 -7.57 -4.94
N PHE A 83 16.62 -7.37 -3.62
CA PHE A 83 17.81 -6.97 -2.86
C PHE A 83 18.65 -8.17 -2.42
N SER A 84 18.19 -9.39 -2.65
CA SER A 84 18.91 -10.62 -2.40
C SER A 84 18.64 -11.63 -3.52
N GLY A 85 19.48 -12.66 -3.63
CA GLY A 85 19.31 -13.69 -4.65
C GLY A 85 19.46 -13.17 -6.09
N PRO A 86 18.80 -13.81 -7.07
CA PRO A 86 18.88 -13.40 -8.47
C PRO A 86 18.29 -11.99 -8.71
N PRO A 87 18.93 -11.17 -9.55
CA PRO A 87 18.49 -9.80 -9.80
C PRO A 87 17.15 -9.75 -10.54
N ASN A 88 16.18 -9.02 -9.98
CA ASN A 88 14.86 -8.86 -10.56
C ASN A 88 14.20 -7.55 -10.12
N ILE A 89 13.36 -6.99 -10.98
CA ILE A 89 12.44 -5.90 -10.63
C ILE A 89 11.07 -6.27 -11.20
N VAL A 90 10.04 -6.28 -10.36
CA VAL A 90 8.66 -6.51 -10.78
C VAL A 90 7.88 -5.21 -10.68
N ARG A 91 7.05 -4.93 -11.69
CA ARG A 91 6.09 -3.81 -11.69
C ARG A 91 4.70 -4.30 -12.01
N ILE A 92 3.75 -3.82 -11.24
CA ILE A 92 2.32 -3.98 -11.48
C ILE A 92 1.74 -2.59 -11.64
N HIS A 93 1.31 -2.27 -12.86
CA HIS A 93 0.48 -1.10 -13.12
C HIS A 93 -0.96 -1.56 -13.02
N GLY A 94 -1.77 -0.83 -12.27
CA GLY A 94 -3.13 -1.25 -11.97
C GLY A 94 -4.08 -0.09 -11.70
N GLU A 95 -5.29 -0.50 -11.35
CA GLU A 95 -6.33 0.37 -10.83
C GLU A 95 -6.46 0.14 -9.33
N GLY A 96 -6.28 1.21 -8.57
CA GLY A 96 -6.35 1.24 -7.12
C GLY A 96 -7.73 1.66 -6.63
N GLU A 97 -8.15 1.09 -5.51
CA GLU A 97 -9.35 1.47 -4.78
C GLU A 97 -9.00 1.54 -3.29
N ALA A 98 -9.46 2.59 -2.61
CA ALA A 98 -9.35 2.69 -1.16
C ALA A 98 -10.65 2.21 -0.51
N VAL A 99 -10.58 1.09 0.21
CA VAL A 99 -11.67 0.55 1.01
C VAL A 99 -11.54 1.06 2.44
N PHE A 100 -12.52 1.85 2.89
CA PHE A 100 -12.53 2.47 4.22
C PHE A 100 -13.19 1.59 5.27
N ARG A 101 -13.07 1.98 6.55
CA ARG A 101 -13.52 1.20 7.72
C ARG A 101 -15.03 0.96 7.79
N ASP A 102 -15.80 1.82 7.15
CA ASP A 102 -17.26 1.77 7.04
C ASP A 102 -17.74 1.07 5.75
N ASP A 103 -16.83 0.66 4.86
CA ASP A 103 -17.19 -0.13 3.70
C ASP A 103 -17.64 -1.54 4.12
N PRO A 104 -18.74 -2.08 3.57
CA PRO A 104 -19.21 -3.43 3.89
C PRO A 104 -18.17 -4.53 3.66
N ARG A 105 -17.20 -4.33 2.74
CA ARG A 105 -16.12 -5.28 2.45
C ARG A 105 -14.99 -5.24 3.48
N TRP A 106 -14.96 -4.25 4.37
CA TRP A 106 -13.85 -4.03 5.31
C TRP A 106 -13.52 -5.28 6.12
N GLY A 107 -14.52 -5.89 6.76
CA GLY A 107 -14.32 -7.04 7.64
C GLY A 107 -13.68 -8.24 6.94
N GLU A 108 -14.10 -8.52 5.70
CA GLU A 108 -13.55 -9.61 4.90
C GLU A 108 -12.11 -9.31 4.45
N LEU A 109 -11.84 -8.08 4.02
CA LEU A 109 -10.53 -7.68 3.51
C LEU A 109 -9.49 -7.54 4.62
N ILE A 110 -9.86 -6.96 5.76
CA ILE A 110 -8.93 -6.72 6.86
C ILE A 110 -8.47 -8.05 7.50
N ALA A 111 -9.34 -9.07 7.50
CA ALA A 111 -9.03 -10.40 8.00
C ALA A 111 -7.89 -11.10 7.23
N LEU A 112 -7.63 -10.70 5.96
CA LEU A 112 -6.54 -11.26 5.16
C LEU A 112 -5.15 -10.93 5.71
N PHE A 113 -5.03 -9.89 6.54
CA PHE A 113 -3.75 -9.38 7.02
C PHE A 113 -3.33 -9.95 8.39
N GLY A 114 -4.18 -10.73 9.05
CA GLY A 114 -3.87 -11.41 10.32
C GLY A 114 -3.22 -10.48 11.35
N ASP A 115 -2.06 -10.87 11.88
CA ASP A 115 -1.33 -10.12 12.91
C ASP A 115 -0.74 -8.77 12.43
N ALA A 116 -0.73 -8.51 11.11
CA ALA A 116 -0.30 -7.23 10.57
C ALA A 116 -1.37 -6.15 10.75
N ASP A 117 -2.63 -6.54 10.96
CA ASP A 117 -3.69 -5.63 11.33
C ASP A 117 -3.35 -4.84 12.63
N GLY A 118 -3.93 -3.66 12.79
CA GLY A 118 -3.76 -2.85 13.97
C GLY A 118 -4.64 -1.58 13.98
N PRO A 119 -4.69 -0.88 15.12
CA PRO A 119 -5.57 0.27 15.32
C PRO A 119 -5.27 1.43 14.35
N SER A 120 -4.05 1.48 13.78
CA SER A 120 -3.66 2.52 12.82
C SER A 120 -4.07 2.26 11.37
N ALA A 121 -4.69 1.13 11.03
CA ALA A 121 -5.13 0.88 9.65
C ALA A 121 -6.29 1.82 9.30
N ARG A 122 -6.09 2.68 8.30
CA ARG A 122 -7.04 3.72 7.85
C ARG A 122 -7.90 3.22 6.70
N ALA A 123 -7.29 2.45 5.80
CA ALA A 123 -7.92 1.89 4.62
C ALA A 123 -7.19 0.60 4.19
N VAL A 124 -7.86 -0.24 3.42
CA VAL A 124 -7.24 -1.27 2.59
C VAL A 124 -7.13 -0.71 1.17
N ILE A 125 -5.94 -0.69 0.60
CA ILE A 125 -5.75 -0.31 -0.80
C ILE A 125 -5.80 -1.58 -1.64
N LEU A 126 -6.91 -1.78 -2.34
CA LEU A 126 -7.05 -2.81 -3.37
C LEU A 126 -6.36 -2.34 -4.64
N VAL A 127 -5.69 -3.27 -5.33
CA VAL A 127 -5.04 -3.02 -6.62
C VAL A 127 -5.39 -4.13 -7.59
N HIS A 128 -6.12 -3.78 -8.65
CA HIS A 128 -6.40 -4.65 -9.78
C HIS A 128 -5.33 -4.47 -10.85
N ALA A 129 -4.55 -5.51 -11.11
CA ALA A 129 -3.48 -5.48 -12.08
C ALA A 129 -4.02 -5.29 -13.51
N ARG A 130 -3.51 -4.29 -14.22
CA ARG A 130 -3.73 -4.09 -15.66
C ARG A 130 -2.55 -4.54 -16.49
N ARG A 131 -1.35 -4.40 -15.94
CA ARG A 131 -0.10 -4.76 -16.60
C ARG A 131 0.92 -5.26 -15.58
N ILE A 132 1.32 -6.51 -15.77
CA ILE A 132 2.30 -7.19 -14.93
C ILE A 132 3.56 -7.42 -15.77
N ALA A 133 4.70 -6.93 -15.29
CA ALA A 133 5.96 -7.08 -16.00
C ALA A 133 7.12 -7.23 -15.02
N ASP A 134 8.09 -8.07 -15.39
CA ASP A 134 9.42 -8.01 -14.80
C ASP A 134 10.39 -7.24 -15.70
N VAL A 135 11.51 -6.80 -15.13
CA VAL A 135 12.70 -6.38 -15.87
C VAL A 135 13.94 -6.83 -15.13
N CYS A 136 15.03 -7.00 -15.89
CA CYS A 136 16.32 -7.33 -15.33
C CYS A 136 16.81 -6.25 -14.34
N GLY A 137 17.23 -6.68 -13.15
CA GLY A 137 17.71 -5.80 -12.07
C GLY A 137 19.23 -5.81 -11.86
N TYR A 138 20.06 -6.00 -12.90
CA TYR A 138 21.51 -6.20 -12.73
C TYR A 138 22.25 -5.09 -11.97
N ALA A 139 21.72 -3.86 -11.95
CA ALA A 139 22.29 -2.74 -11.20
C ALA A 139 21.61 -2.51 -9.83
N VAL A 140 20.58 -3.28 -9.47
CA VAL A 140 19.98 -3.23 -8.14
C VAL A 140 21.00 -3.82 -7.16
N PRO A 141 21.38 -3.09 -6.10
CA PRO A 141 22.40 -3.57 -5.17
C PRO A 141 21.87 -4.72 -4.32
N LEU A 142 22.79 -5.58 -3.88
CA LEU A 142 22.50 -6.52 -2.80
C LEU A 142 22.38 -5.76 -1.47
N MET A 143 21.39 -6.10 -0.65
CA MET A 143 21.21 -5.60 0.70
C MET A 143 20.86 -6.74 1.65
N GLU A 144 21.29 -6.61 2.90
CA GLU A 144 20.99 -7.58 3.96
C GLU A 144 19.79 -7.11 4.79
N TYR A 145 18.79 -7.98 4.95
CA TYR A 145 17.64 -7.71 5.79
C TYR A 145 17.97 -7.98 7.26
N GLN A 146 17.92 -6.94 8.09
CA GLN A 146 18.24 -7.04 9.52
C GLN A 146 17.01 -7.19 10.43
N GLY A 147 15.79 -7.06 9.89
CA GLY A 147 14.55 -7.16 10.65
C GLY A 147 13.62 -5.94 10.50
N GLU A 148 12.46 -6.03 11.14
CA GLU A 148 11.39 -5.03 11.08
C GLU A 148 11.67 -3.83 12.01
N ARG A 149 11.21 -2.64 11.61
CA ARG A 149 11.12 -1.49 12.52
C ARG A 149 9.79 -1.54 13.27
N THR A 150 9.84 -1.71 14.59
CA THR A 150 8.62 -1.88 15.42
C THR A 150 8.02 -0.56 15.91
N LEU A 151 8.75 0.55 15.87
CA LEU A 151 8.35 1.83 16.46
C LEU A 151 6.96 2.32 16.00
N HIS A 152 6.63 2.11 14.73
CA HIS A 152 5.33 2.51 14.18
C HIS A 152 4.18 1.71 14.83
N ALA A 153 4.28 0.38 14.82
CA ALA A 153 3.29 -0.50 15.42
C ALA A 153 3.17 -0.25 16.94
N GLU A 154 4.29 -0.08 17.64
CA GLU A 154 4.31 0.23 19.08
C GLU A 154 3.69 1.59 19.41
N TYR A 155 3.97 2.63 18.60
CA TYR A 155 3.45 3.98 18.81
C TYR A 155 1.93 4.02 18.66
N PHE A 156 1.40 3.40 17.60
CA PHE A 156 -0.03 3.40 17.33
C PHE A 156 -0.79 2.32 18.11
N GLY A 157 -0.16 1.20 18.45
CA GLY A 157 -0.76 0.14 19.26
C GLY A 157 -1.11 0.55 20.69
N ARG A 158 -0.56 1.67 21.17
CA ARG A 158 -0.90 2.26 22.47
C ARG A 158 -2.11 3.20 22.42
N LYS A 159 -2.63 3.50 21.22
CA LYS A 159 -3.74 4.44 21.05
C LYS A 159 -5.08 3.72 21.04
N THR A 160 -6.09 4.32 21.67
CA THR A 160 -7.48 3.92 21.44
C THR A 160 -7.93 4.31 20.03
N ASP A 161 -9.07 3.79 19.58
CA ASP A 161 -9.63 4.16 18.28
C ASP A 161 -9.96 5.66 18.23
N GLU A 162 -10.47 6.22 19.32
CA GLU A 162 -10.76 7.65 19.47
C GLU A 162 -9.49 8.50 19.42
N GLU A 163 -8.43 8.09 20.11
CA GLU A 163 -7.13 8.78 20.07
C GLU A 163 -6.50 8.74 18.67
N PHE A 164 -6.70 7.65 17.93
CA PHE A 164 -6.23 7.51 16.56
C PHE A 164 -7.06 8.34 15.57
N ALA A 165 -8.38 8.39 15.73
CA ALA A 165 -9.26 9.25 14.94
C ALA A 165 -8.89 10.73 15.14
N ALA A 166 -8.72 11.17 16.39
CA ALA A 166 -8.27 12.52 16.71
C ALA A 166 -6.86 12.83 16.14
N TYR A 167 -5.96 11.84 16.12
CA TYR A 167 -4.67 11.98 15.44
C TYR A 167 -4.84 12.25 13.94
N CYS A 168 -5.74 11.52 13.27
CA CYS A 168 -5.99 11.68 11.84
C CYS A 168 -6.58 13.07 11.53
N GLU A 169 -7.52 13.55 12.34
CA GLU A 169 -8.15 14.87 12.16
C GLU A 169 -7.19 16.05 12.35
N LYS A 170 -6.21 15.91 13.25
CA LYS A 170 -5.25 16.99 13.55
C LYS A 170 -4.21 17.21 12.45
N LYS A 171 -4.04 16.24 11.54
CA LYS A 171 -2.93 16.23 10.58
C LYS A 171 -3.39 16.76 9.22
N GLU A 172 -2.67 17.77 8.74
CA GLU A 172 -2.97 18.52 7.51
C GLU A 172 -3.23 17.61 6.30
N PHE A 173 -2.28 16.72 5.97
CA PHE A 173 -2.35 15.90 4.75
C PHE A 173 -3.00 14.53 4.95
N ILE A 174 -4.03 14.45 5.80
CA ILE A 174 -4.83 13.23 6.01
C ILE A 174 -6.18 13.33 5.34
N GLY A 175 -6.92 14.43 5.60
CA GLY A 175 -8.21 14.69 4.95
C GLY A 175 -8.08 15.16 3.50
N SER A 176 -6.93 15.75 3.17
CA SER A 176 -6.60 16.21 1.82
C SER A 176 -5.18 15.83 1.42
N SER A 177 -4.91 15.73 0.12
CA SER A 177 -3.54 15.62 -0.39
C SER A 177 -2.80 16.96 -0.30
N VAL A 178 -1.49 16.92 -0.59
CA VAL A 178 -0.65 18.10 -0.80
C VAL A 178 -1.21 19.02 -1.89
N ASP A 179 -1.85 18.44 -2.90
CA ASP A 179 -2.51 19.15 -4.00
C ASP A 179 -3.99 19.50 -3.72
N GLY A 180 -4.46 19.33 -2.47
CA GLY A 180 -5.81 19.70 -2.06
C GLY A 180 -6.91 18.75 -2.51
N LEU A 181 -6.58 17.55 -2.99
CA LEU A 181 -7.58 16.54 -3.37
C LEU A 181 -8.16 15.85 -2.12
N PRO A 182 -9.47 15.50 -2.10
CA PRO A 182 -10.06 14.74 -1.01
C PRO A 182 -9.37 13.38 -0.81
N ALA A 183 -8.93 13.10 0.41
CA ALA A 183 -8.15 11.91 0.74
C ALA A 183 -8.93 10.98 1.69
N LEU A 184 -8.46 10.79 2.93
CA LEU A 184 -9.16 9.98 3.92
C LEU A 184 -10.44 10.69 4.37
N PRO A 185 -11.62 10.03 4.37
CA PRO A 185 -12.82 10.59 4.98
C PRO A 185 -12.56 10.90 6.46
N LEU A 186 -12.85 12.14 6.86
CA LEU A 186 -12.78 12.60 8.24
C LEU A 186 -14.16 13.15 8.67
N PRO A 187 -14.63 12.89 9.92
CA PRO A 187 -13.97 12.11 10.97
C PRO A 187 -13.76 10.65 10.56
N LEU A 188 -12.68 10.04 11.06
CA LEU A 188 -12.32 8.67 10.69
C LEU A 188 -13.48 7.74 11.10
N PRO A 189 -14.03 6.91 10.19
CA PRO A 189 -15.13 6.04 10.56
C PRO A 189 -14.70 5.07 11.68
N PRO A 190 -15.59 4.79 12.64
CA PRO A 190 -15.30 3.87 13.72
C PRO A 190 -14.95 2.51 13.13
N ARG A 191 -14.01 1.82 13.76
CA ARG A 191 -13.61 0.50 13.29
C ARG A 191 -14.71 -0.52 13.58
N THR A 192 -15.41 -0.98 12.55
CA THR A 192 -16.35 -2.11 12.66
C THR A 192 -15.54 -3.40 12.86
N VAL A 193 -15.77 -4.10 13.97
CA VAL A 193 -15.10 -5.36 14.33
C VAL A 193 -15.95 -6.54 13.87
#